data_AF-A0A537JPG0-F1
#
_entry.id   AF-A0A537JPG0-F1
#
_cell.length_a   1.000
_cell.length_b   1.000
_cell.length_c   1.000
_cell.angle_alpha   90.00
_cell.angle_beta   90.00
_cell.angle_gamma   90.00
#
_symmetry.space_group_name_H-M   'P 1'
#
loop_
_entity.id
_entity.type
_entity.pdbx_description
1 polymer ?
#
loop_
_entity_poly.entity_id
_entity_poly.type
_entity_poly.pdbx_seq_one_letter_code
_entity_poly.pdbx_strand_id
1 'polypeptide(L)' 'MIKNYFKIAWRNAIKQKGYSLINIVGLGIGIAACLLILQYVSFELSYENFQVNKNRLYRVRQDRYDNGKLSTQWAGGA' A
#
# COMPACT_ATOMS: atom_id res chain seq x y z
N MET A 1 24.43 -19.68 -25.16
CA MET A 1 24.84 -18.26 -25.17
C MET A 1 24.46 -17.50 -23.90
N ILE A 2 23.24 -17.64 -23.35
CA ILE A 2 22.80 -16.99 -22.08
C ILE A 2 23.76 -17.18 -20.88
N LYS A 3 24.37 -18.37 -20.78
CA LYS A 3 25.35 -18.71 -19.72
C LYS A 3 26.58 -17.80 -19.75
N ASN A 4 27.01 -17.35 -20.93
CA ASN A 4 28.17 -16.46 -21.06
C ASN A 4 27.83 -15.04 -20.60
N TYR A 5 26.64 -14.54 -20.93
CA TYR A 5 26.15 -13.23 -20.47
C TYR A 5 26.01 -13.19 -18.94
N PHE A 6 25.46 -14.23 -18.32
CA PHE A 6 25.42 -14.34 -16.86
C PHE A 6 26.82 -14.34 -16.23
N LYS A 7 27.77 -15.07 -16.82
CA LYS A 7 29.16 -15.11 -16.36
C LYS A 7 29.84 -13.74 -16.44
N ILE A 8 29.59 -12.99 -17.52
CA ILE A 8 30.12 -11.64 -17.72
C ILE A 8 29.50 -10.65 -16.74
N ALA A 9 28.17 -10.68 -16.58
CA ALA A 9 27.46 -9.82 -15.64
C ALA A 9 27.93 -10.04 -14.19
N TRP A 10 28.06 -11.30 -13.77
CA TRP A 10 28.56 -11.66 -12.45
C TRP A 10 29.99 -11.16 -12.21
N ARG A 11 30.88 -11.33 -13.20
CA ARG A 11 32.27 -10.84 -13.11
C ARG A 11 32.33 -9.32 -13.05
N ASN A 12 31.44 -8.62 -13.75
CA ASN A 12 31.40 -7.16 -13.76
C ASN A 12 30.84 -6.61 -12.43
N ALA A 13 29.79 -7.23 -11.90
CA ALA A 13 29.24 -6.91 -10.58
C ALA A 13 30.27 -7.07 -9.44
N ILE A 14 31.12 -8.11 -9.51
CA ILE A 14 32.21 -8.32 -8.55
C ILE A 14 33.37 -7.32 -8.74
N LYS A 15 33.57 -6.79 -9.94
CA LYS A 15 34.64 -5.82 -10.22
C LYS A 15 34.28 -4.41 -9.73
N GLN A 16 32.98 -4.06 -9.73
CA GLN A 16 32.44 -2.79 -9.24
C GLN A 16 31.56 -2.99 -8.00
N LYS A 17 32.12 -3.60 -6.94
CA LYS A 17 31.36 -4.01 -5.74
C LYS A 17 30.59 -2.88 -5.08
N GLY A 18 31.21 -1.71 -4.85
CA GLY A 18 30.54 -0.60 -4.17
C GLY A 18 29.33 -0.06 -4.92
N TYR A 19 29.51 0.26 -6.21
CA TYR A 19 28.42 0.76 -7.07
C TYR A 19 27.33 -0.28 -7.28
N SER A 20 27.70 -1.54 -7.52
CA SER A 20 26.72 -2.60 -7.73
C SER A 20 25.93 -2.90 -6.47
N LEU A 21 26.54 -2.83 -5.28
CA LEU A 21 25.87 -3.08 -4.01
C LEU A 21 24.85 -1.98 -3.69
N ILE A 22 25.24 -0.71 -3.83
CA ILE A 22 24.33 0.43 -3.62
C ILE A 22 23.13 0.34 -4.57
N ASN A 23 23.36 0.01 -5.84
CA ASN A 23 22.29 -0.05 -6.83
C ASN A 23 21.34 -1.23 -6.58
N ILE A 24 21.86 -2.42 -6.24
CA ILE A 24 21.04 -3.60 -5.93
C ILE A 24 20.25 -3.40 -4.63
N VAL A 25 20.89 -2.86 -3.59
CA VAL A 25 20.24 -2.61 -2.30
C VAL A 25 19.18 -1.51 -2.43
N GLY A 26 19.49 -0.41 -3.09
CA GLY A 26 18.55 0.69 -3.33
C GLY A 26 17.33 0.24 -4.13
N LEU A 27 17.54 -0.52 -5.21
CA LEU A 27 16.46 -1.10 -6.00
C LEU A 27 15.64 -2.11 -5.17
N GLY A 28 16.32 -2.97 -4.40
CA GLY A 28 15.68 -3.97 -3.54
C GLY A 28 14.79 -3.35 -2.47
N ILE A 29 15.27 -2.30 -1.80
CA ILE A 29 14.51 -1.57 -0.78
C ILE A 29 13.32 -0.85 -1.43
N GLY A 30 13.50 -0.21 -2.59
CA GLY A 30 12.41 0.47 -3.31
C GLY A 30 11.29 -0.49 -3.72
N ILE A 31 11.65 -1.66 -4.25
CA ILE A 31 10.69 -2.71 -4.60
C ILE A 31 10.00 -3.25 -3.34
N ALA A 32 10.74 -3.53 -2.27
CA ALA A 32 10.17 -4.00 -1.01
C ALA A 32 9.18 -3.01 -0.41
N ALA A 33 9.53 -1.72 -0.37
CA ALA A 33 8.65 -0.66 0.12
C ALA A 33 7.37 -0.54 -0.73
N CYS A 34 7.50 -0.58 -2.06
CA CYS A 34 6.36 -0.56 -2.97
C CYS A 34 5.42 -1.76 -2.73
N LEU A 35 5.98 -2.97 -2.58
CA LEU A 35 5.21 -4.17 -2.30
C LEU A 35 4.51 -4.12 -0.94
N LEU A 36 5.17 -3.60 0.10
CA LEU A 36 4.56 -3.45 1.43
C LEU A 36 3.38 -2.47 1.40
N ILE A 37 3.51 -1.34 0.69
CA ILE A 37 2.42 -0.38 0.52
C ILE A 37 1.26 -1.02 -0.24
N LEU A 38 1.53 -1.71 -1.35
CA LEU A 38 0.49 -2.40 -2.12
C LEU A 38 -0.21 -3.48 -1.28
N GLN A 39 0.55 -4.22 -0.46
CA GLN A 39 0.01 -5.23 0.43
C GLN A 39 -0.88 -4.60 1.50
N TYR A 40 -0.46 -3.47 2.08
CA TYR A 40 -1.24 -2.73 3.07
C TYR A 40 -2.56 -2.21 2.46
N VAL A 41 -2.51 -1.59 1.28
CA VAL A 41 -3.71 -1.13 0.57
C VAL A 41 -4.62 -2.29 0.21
N SER A 42 -4.05 -3.41 -0.25
CA SER A 42 -4.83 -4.63 -0.55
C SER A 42 -5.48 -5.19 0.71
N PHE A 43 -4.80 -5.12 1.85
CA PHE A 43 -5.35 -5.54 3.14
C PHE A 43 -6.50 -4.61 3.59
N GLU A 44 -6.33 -3.29 3.49
CA GLU A 44 -7.35 -2.30 3.85
C GLU A 44 -8.59 -2.42 2.94
N LEU A 45 -8.39 -2.59 1.63
CA LEU A 45 -9.49 -2.81 0.68
C LEU A 45 -10.16 -4.18 0.88
N SER A 46 -9.40 -5.20 1.29
CA SER A 46 -9.93 -6.52 1.64
C SER A 46 -10.80 -6.44 2.90
N TYR A 47 -10.39 -5.67 3.92
CA TYR A 47 -11.21 -5.42 5.11
C TYR A 47 -12.57 -4.80 4.77
N GLU A 48 -12.57 -3.82 3.86
CA GLU A 48 -13.78 -3.23 3.26
C GLU A 48 -14.61 -4.24 2.44
N ASN A 49 -14.02 -5.35 1.98
CA ASN A 49 -14.68 -6.38 1.18
C ASN A 49 -15.14 -7.61 1.99
N PHE A 50 -14.83 -7.70 3.29
CA PHE A 50 -15.36 -8.77 4.16
C PHE A 50 -16.86 -8.63 4.47
N GLN A 51 -17.48 -7.50 4.12
CA GLN A 51 -18.91 -7.27 4.28
C GLN A 51 -19.67 -7.70 3.01
N VAL A 52 -20.38 -8.83 3.11
CA VAL A 52 -21.24 -9.45 2.07
C VAL A 52 -22.27 -8.48 1.46
N ASN A 53 -22.58 -7.36 2.14
CA ASN A 53 -23.56 -6.35 1.71
C ASN A 53 -22.96 -4.93 1.60
N LYS A 54 -21.75 -4.78 1.06
CA LYS A 54 -21.08 -3.47 0.88
C LYS A 54 -21.94 -2.44 0.12
N ASN A 55 -22.80 -2.88 -0.81
CA ASN A 55 -23.72 -2.03 -1.57
C ASN A 55 -24.94 -1.53 -0.76
N ARG A 56 -25.09 -1.95 0.50
CA ARG A 56 -26.20 -1.55 1.39
C ARG A 56 -25.73 -0.91 2.69
N LEU A 57 -24.43 -0.66 2.87
CA LEU A 57 -23.91 0.04 4.04
C LEU A 57 -24.15 1.54 3.89
N TYR A 58 -25.28 2.01 4.39
CA TYR A 58 -25.56 3.45 4.54
C TYR A 58 -25.13 3.91 5.93
N ARG A 59 -24.23 4.90 5.99
CA ARG A 59 -23.86 5.55 7.26
C ARG A 59 -24.99 6.51 7.65
N VAL A 60 -25.87 6.07 8.54
CA VAL A 60 -26.91 6.94 9.13
C VAL A 60 -26.22 7.97 10.02
N ARG A 61 -26.18 9.23 9.57
CA ARG A 61 -25.75 10.36 10.39
C ARG A 61 -26.99 11.03 10.97
N GLN A 62 -27.03 11.19 12.28
CA GLN A 62 -28.04 11.99 12.95
C GLN A 62 -27.47 13.39 13.13
N ASP A 63 -27.88 14.28 12.24
CA ASP A 63 -27.50 15.69 12.27
C ASP A 63 -28.59 16.45 13.04
N ARG A 64 -28.28 16.89 14.26
CA ARG A 64 -29.24 17.65 15.08
C ARG A 64 -29.04 19.14 14.84
N TYR A 65 -30.07 19.76 14.27
CA TYR A 65 -30.12 21.21 14.03
C TYR A 65 -30.86 21.90 15.17
N ASP A 66 -30.26 22.94 15.73
CA ASP A 66 -30.91 23.86 16.67
C ASP A 66 -30.89 25.26 16.07
N ASN A 67 -32.06 25.88 15.90
CA ASN A 67 -32.24 27.18 15.24
C ASN A 67 -31.46 27.37 13.92
N GLY A 68 -31.48 26.33 13.06
CA GLY A 68 -30.83 26.37 11.74
C GLY A 68 -29.31 26.24 11.75
N LYS A 69 -28.68 26.00 12.92
CA LYS A 69 -27.24 25.75 13.04
C LYS A 69 -26.99 24.31 13.49
N LEU A 70 -26.02 23.65 12.84
CA LEU A 70 -25.55 22.30 13.21
C LEU A 70 -24.93 22.35 14.61
N SER A 71 -25.61 21.77 15.60
CA SER A 71 -25.14 21.76 17.00
C SER A 71 -24.35 20.50 17.33
N THR A 72 -24.76 19.33 16.80
CA THR A 72 -24.06 18.07 17.02
C THR A 72 -24.12 17.18 15.79
N GLN A 73 -22.97 16.64 15.39
CA GLN A 73 -22.85 15.60 14.38
C GLN A 73 -22.37 14.34 15.10
N TRP A 74 -23.27 13.39 15.33
CA TRP A 74 -22.96 12.16 16.08
C TRP A 74 -23.24 10.94 15.20
N ALA A 75 -22.31 9.99 15.18
CA ALA A 75 -22.35 8.80 14.32
C ALA A 75 -22.79 7.53 15.08
N GLY A 76 -23.27 7.66 16.32
CA GLY A 76 -23.82 6.55 17.11
C GLY A 76 -25.33 6.70 17.24
N GLY A 77 -26.10 5.77 16.71
CA GLY A 77 -27.51 5.66 17.09
C GLY A 77 -27.62 5.14 18.53
N ALA A 78 -28.47 5.77 19.32
CA ALA A 78 -29.22 5.10 20.38
C ALA A 78 -30.68 5.09 19.95
#